data_AF-Q2W6M7-F1
#
_entry.id   AF-Q2W6M7-F1
#
_cell.length_a   1.000
_cell.length_b   1.000
_cell.length_c   1.000
_cell.angle_alpha   90.00
_cell.angle_beta   90.00
_cell.angle_gamma   90.00
#
_symmetry.space_group_name_H-M   'P 1'
#
loop_
_entity.id
_entity.type
_entity.pdbx_description
1 polymer ?
#
loop_
_entity_poly.entity_id
_entity_poly.type
_entity_poly.pdbx_seq_one_letter_code
_entity_poly.pdbx_strand_id
1 'polypeptide(L)'
;MTWLLGISAATWGEITRERKDDEGNLKPSAVVADPTVALLARWLDAHVDDAARLIPNWPSPSELFRLLESLPATPAMGPIDRKRLGLSLGRDATTGSRWLRPTRTDSGTPANVDRLVYFLHTALGARGAEAWIEYRRLALLEANLRGEPNLDTAQGWPQTK
;
A
#
# COMPACT_ATOMS: atom_id res chain seq x y z
N MET A 1 -12.05 1.72 -2.01
CA MET A 1 -11.96 1.50 -3.48
C MET A 1 -11.03 2.50 -4.17
N THR A 2 -11.08 3.78 -3.80
CA THR A 2 -10.07 4.84 -4.03
C THR A 2 -8.64 4.38 -4.32
N TRP A 3 -8.06 3.60 -3.42
CA TRP A 3 -6.66 3.18 -3.47
C TRP A 3 -6.33 2.15 -4.57
N LEU A 4 -7.33 1.41 -5.08
CA LEU A 4 -7.16 0.40 -6.15
C LEU A 4 -6.66 1.07 -7.44
N LEU A 5 -7.28 2.19 -7.80
CA LEU A 5 -7.01 2.96 -9.02
C LEU A 5 -5.97 4.07 -8.80
N GLY A 6 -5.43 4.20 -7.59
CA GLY A 6 -4.55 5.30 -7.22
C GLY A 6 -5.26 6.67 -7.24
N ILE A 7 -6.58 6.71 -7.05
CA ILE A 7 -7.37 7.94 -7.07
C ILE A 7 -7.79 8.35 -5.67
N SER A 8 -7.91 9.66 -5.44
CA SER A 8 -8.32 10.20 -4.13
C SER A 8 -9.79 9.87 -3.82
N ALA A 9 -10.20 9.96 -2.55
CA ALA A 9 -11.61 9.85 -2.15
C ALA A 9 -12.51 10.88 -2.80
N ALA A 10 -12.02 12.11 -2.98
CA ALA A 10 -12.75 13.14 -3.70
C ALA A 10 -12.96 12.72 -5.16
N THR A 11 -11.91 12.27 -5.84
CA THR A 11 -11.97 11.81 -7.24
C THR A 11 -12.88 10.59 -7.39
N TRP A 12 -12.83 9.63 -6.46
CA TRP A 12 -13.77 8.50 -6.47
C TRP A 12 -15.21 8.99 -6.39
N GLY A 13 -15.52 9.86 -5.42
CA GLY A 13 -16.84 10.44 -5.27
C GLY A 13 -17.29 11.23 -6.49
N GLU A 14 -16.40 11.95 -7.17
CA GLU A 14 -16.73 12.64 -8.43
C GLU A 14 -17.10 11.67 -9.56
N ILE A 15 -16.36 10.57 -9.68
CA ILE A 15 -16.56 9.57 -10.75
C ILE A 15 -17.86 8.79 -10.55
N THR A 16 -18.19 8.43 -9.31
CA THR A 16 -19.33 7.58 -8.98
C THR A 16 -20.59 8.36 -8.64
N ARG A 17 -20.48 9.64 -8.28
CA ARG A 17 -21.66 10.48 -8.02
C ARG A 17 -22.51 10.64 -9.28
N GLU A 18 -23.80 10.42 -9.10
CA GLU A 18 -24.81 10.72 -10.09
C GLU A 18 -25.44 12.09 -9.84
N ARG A 19 -25.86 12.76 -10.91
CA ARG A 19 -26.67 13.98 -10.89
C ARG A 19 -27.86 13.79 -11.83
N LYS A 20 -28.98 14.40 -11.47
CA LYS A 20 -30.12 14.49 -12.38
C LYS A 20 -29.79 15.47 -13.51
N ASP A 21 -30.01 15.06 -14.75
CA ASP A 21 -30.02 15.99 -15.89
C ASP A 21 -31.36 16.76 -15.96
N ASP A 22 -31.48 17.63 -16.96
CA ASP A 22 -32.66 18.49 -17.16
C ASP A 22 -33.95 17.69 -17.42
N GLU A 23 -33.81 16.41 -17.79
CA GLU A 23 -34.89 15.46 -18.04
C GLU A 23 -35.19 14.60 -16.79
N GLY A 24 -34.46 14.81 -15.69
CA GLY A 24 -34.61 14.10 -14.43
C GLY A 24 -33.90 12.75 -14.35
N ASN A 25 -33.14 12.36 -15.37
CA ASN A 25 -32.40 11.10 -15.42
C ASN A 25 -31.11 11.19 -14.62
N LEU A 26 -30.78 10.14 -13.88
CA LEU A 26 -29.49 10.04 -13.18
C LEU A 26 -28.37 9.78 -14.20
N LYS A 27 -27.40 10.70 -14.27
CA LYS A 27 -26.19 10.57 -15.08
C LYS A 27 -24.95 10.73 -14.21
N PRO A 28 -23.85 10.02 -14.52
CA PRO A 28 -22.57 10.23 -13.86
C PRO A 28 -22.11 11.69 -13.97
N SER A 29 -21.63 12.25 -12.86
CA SER A 29 -21.37 13.69 -12.73
C SER A 29 -20.05 14.16 -13.34
N ALA A 30 -19.13 13.23 -13.65
CA ALA A 30 -17.80 13.53 -14.18
C ALA A 30 -17.47 12.66 -15.40
N VAL A 31 -16.84 13.29 -16.40
CA VAL A 31 -16.13 12.61 -17.49
C VAL A 31 -14.70 12.39 -17.03
N VAL A 32 -14.25 11.13 -17.05
CA VAL A 32 -12.89 10.75 -16.67
C VAL A 32 -12.07 10.60 -17.95
N ALA A 33 -10.82 11.07 -17.94
CA ALA A 33 -9.94 11.02 -19.10
C ALA A 33 -9.71 9.59 -19.62
N ASP A 34 -9.52 8.62 -18.70
CA ASP A 34 -9.44 7.21 -19.06
C ASP A 34 -10.82 6.53 -18.89
N PRO A 35 -11.48 6.10 -19.98
CA PRO A 35 -12.77 5.44 -19.91
C PRO A 35 -12.72 4.11 -19.15
N THR A 36 -11.57 3.43 -19.13
CA THR A 36 -11.40 2.15 -18.40
C THR A 36 -11.50 2.38 -16.90
N VAL A 37 -10.87 3.44 -16.40
CA VAL A 37 -10.95 3.85 -14.99
C VAL A 37 -12.39 4.21 -14.62
N ALA A 38 -13.09 4.95 -15.49
CA ALA A 38 -14.49 5.32 -15.28
C ALA A 38 -15.40 4.09 -15.19
N LEU A 39 -15.28 3.17 -16.15
CA LEU A 39 -16.10 1.96 -16.20
C LEU A 39 -15.85 1.07 -14.98
N LEU A 40 -14.60 0.85 -14.61
CA LEU A 40 -14.25 0.03 -13.46
C LEU A 40 -14.73 0.65 -12.14
N ALA A 41 -14.51 1.96 -11.94
CA ALA A 41 -14.97 2.65 -10.73
C ALA A 41 -16.48 2.59 -10.58
N ARG A 42 -17.23 2.88 -11.65
CA ARG A 42 -18.71 2.84 -11.65
C ARG A 42 -19.24 1.43 -11.48
N TRP A 43 -18.61 0.42 -12.09
CA TRP A 43 -19.00 -0.99 -11.91
C TRP A 43 -18.87 -1.43 -10.47
N LEU A 44 -17.73 -1.14 -9.83
CA LEU A 44 -17.46 -1.50 -8.43
C LEU A 44 -18.38 -0.75 -7.46
N ASP A 45 -18.76 0.49 -7.77
CA ASP A 45 -19.72 1.26 -6.97
C ASP A 45 -21.14 0.71 -7.09
N ALA A 46 -21.57 0.32 -8.29
CA ALA A 46 -22.87 -0.29 -8.53
C ALA A 46 -22.98 -1.74 -7.99
N HIS A 47 -21.85 -2.44 -7.83
CA HIS A 47 -21.78 -3.84 -7.39
C HIS A 47 -20.87 -3.98 -6.17
N VAL A 48 -21.28 -3.37 -5.04
CA VAL A 48 -20.47 -3.31 -3.81
C VAL A 48 -20.10 -4.70 -3.28
N ASP A 49 -20.96 -5.72 -3.46
CA ASP A 49 -20.66 -7.09 -3.05
C ASP A 49 -19.52 -7.71 -3.87
N ASP A 50 -19.50 -7.47 -5.18
CA ASP A 50 -18.38 -7.87 -6.03
C ASP A 50 -17.12 -7.10 -5.69
N ALA A 51 -17.24 -5.80 -5.39
CA ALA A 51 -16.11 -5.00 -4.95
C ALA A 51 -15.53 -5.55 -3.64
N ALA A 52 -16.36 -5.91 -2.66
CA ALA A 52 -15.92 -6.50 -1.40
C ALA A 52 -15.21 -7.85 -1.59
N ARG A 53 -15.60 -8.63 -2.61
CA ARG A 53 -15.01 -9.93 -2.94
C ARG A 53 -13.72 -9.82 -3.76
N LEU A 54 -13.68 -8.90 -4.71
CA LEU A 54 -12.59 -8.77 -5.70
C LEU A 54 -11.46 -7.87 -5.23
N ILE A 55 -11.78 -6.86 -4.41
CA ILE A 55 -10.78 -5.93 -3.89
C ILE A 55 -10.22 -6.54 -2.61
N PRO A 56 -8.90 -6.76 -2.53
CA PRO A 56 -8.33 -7.29 -1.31
C PRO A 56 -8.49 -6.30 -0.16
N ASN A 57 -8.70 -6.85 1.04
CA ASN A 57 -8.51 -6.10 2.27
C ASN A 57 -7.01 -5.78 2.41
N TRP A 58 -6.66 -4.52 2.17
CA TRP A 58 -5.27 -4.06 2.23
C TRP A 58 -4.79 -4.08 3.68
N PRO A 59 -3.79 -4.90 4.04
CA PRO A 59 -3.22 -4.87 5.36
C PRO A 59 -2.48 -3.56 5.56
N SER A 60 -2.57 -3.02 6.76
CA SER A 60 -1.78 -1.88 7.19
C SER A 60 -0.32 -2.27 7.40
N PRO A 61 0.63 -1.31 7.29
CA PRO A 61 2.02 -1.54 7.69
C PRO A 61 2.16 -2.07 9.13
N SER A 62 1.25 -1.70 10.03
CA SER A 62 1.19 -2.22 11.41
C SER A 62 0.81 -3.70 11.48
N GLU A 63 -0.11 -4.15 10.62
CA GLU A 63 -0.46 -5.58 10.50
C GLU A 63 0.70 -6.38 9.94
N LEU A 64 1.37 -5.87 8.91
CA LEU A 64 2.61 -6.48 8.40
C LEU A 64 3.69 -6.58 9.47
N PHE A 65 3.90 -5.51 10.25
CA PHE A 65 4.88 -5.51 11.34
C PHE A 65 4.57 -6.57 12.39
N ARG A 66 3.32 -6.65 12.86
CA ARG A 66 2.88 -7.68 13.82
C ARG A 66 3.02 -9.10 13.27
N LEU A 67 2.74 -9.29 11.99
CA LEU A 67 2.96 -10.58 11.33
C LEU A 67 4.44 -10.95 11.29
N LEU A 68 5.34 -10.00 11.03
CA LEU A 68 6.78 -10.24 11.06
C LEU A 68 7.29 -10.57 12.48
N GLU A 69 6.76 -9.88 13.50
CA GLU A 69 7.08 -10.15 14.91
C GLU A 69 6.61 -11.53 15.38
N SER A 70 5.57 -12.10 14.77
CA SER A 70 5.05 -13.42 15.13
C SER A 70 5.81 -14.58 14.47
N LEU A 71 6.65 -14.30 13.48
CA LEU A 71 7.46 -15.32 12.81
C LEU A 71 8.69 -15.70 13.66
N PRO A 72 9.18 -16.95 13.58
CA PRO A 72 10.40 -17.35 14.28
C PRO A 72 11.59 -16.51 13.84
N ALA A 73 12.19 -15.77 14.78
CA ALA A 73 13.35 -14.94 14.48
C ALA A 73 14.55 -15.80 14.04
N THR A 74 15.10 -15.50 12.87
CA THR A 74 16.36 -16.09 12.38
C THR A 74 17.35 -15.00 12.02
N PRO A 75 18.67 -15.26 12.08
CA PRO A 75 19.67 -14.27 11.68
C PRO A 75 19.47 -13.73 10.26
N ALA A 76 18.93 -14.56 9.35
CA ALA A 76 18.68 -14.19 7.95
C ALA A 76 17.58 -13.12 7.79
N MET A 77 16.62 -13.06 8.73
CA MET A 77 15.56 -12.04 8.72
C MET A 77 16.11 -10.64 9.01
N GLY A 78 17.28 -10.55 9.65
CA GLY A 78 17.86 -9.31 10.15
C GLY A 78 17.04 -8.66 11.26
N PRO A 79 17.48 -7.48 11.74
CA PRO A 79 16.75 -6.76 12.77
C PRO A 79 15.42 -6.24 12.23
N ILE A 80 14.33 -6.54 12.95
CA ILE A 80 12.99 -6.04 12.64
C ILE A 80 12.58 -5.09 13.76
N ASP A 81 12.61 -3.80 13.44
CA ASP A 81 12.01 -2.75 14.25
C ASP A 81 11.31 -1.75 13.34
N ARG A 82 10.62 -0.77 13.93
CA ARG A 82 9.85 0.23 13.16
C ARG A 82 10.69 0.98 12.14
N LYS A 83 11.94 1.32 12.47
CA LYS A 83 12.86 2.00 11.56
C LYS A 83 13.28 1.08 10.42
N ARG A 84 13.63 -0.16 10.74
CA ARG A 84 14.14 -1.14 9.76
C ARG A 84 13.05 -1.63 8.81
N LEU A 85 11.80 -1.74 9.29
CA LEU A 85 10.65 -1.98 8.42
C LEU A 85 10.42 -0.80 7.48
N GLY A 86 10.42 0.44 8.00
CA GLY A 86 10.26 1.63 7.16
C GLY A 86 11.29 1.69 6.04
N LEU A 87 12.57 1.50 6.40
CA LEU A 87 13.67 1.44 5.45
C LEU A 87 13.46 0.31 4.45
N SER A 88 13.15 -0.91 4.90
CA SER A 88 12.89 -2.05 4.00
C SER A 88 11.74 -1.80 3.03
N LEU A 89 10.79 -0.91 3.33
CA LEU A 89 9.70 -0.48 2.44
C LEU A 89 10.07 0.74 1.56
N GLY A 90 11.34 1.13 1.54
CA GLY A 90 11.85 2.24 0.74
C GLY A 90 11.59 3.62 1.34
N ARG A 91 11.42 3.73 2.67
CA ARG A 91 10.96 4.96 3.35
C ARG A 91 11.76 5.25 4.61
N ASP A 92 11.87 6.53 4.97
CA ASP A 92 12.53 6.93 6.22
C ASP A 92 11.62 6.69 7.43
N ALA A 93 12.19 6.26 8.54
CA ALA A 93 11.54 6.01 9.83
C ALA A 93 11.04 7.28 10.51
N THR A 94 11.70 8.42 10.29
CA THR A 94 11.38 9.68 10.99
C THR A 94 10.12 10.34 10.42
N THR A 95 9.91 10.25 9.11
CA THR A 95 8.69 10.73 8.43
C THR A 95 7.64 9.60 8.27
N GLY A 96 8.06 8.33 8.27
CA GLY A 96 7.21 7.13 8.09
C GLY A 96 6.71 6.47 9.38
N SER A 97 7.20 6.86 10.57
CA SER A 97 6.73 6.33 11.87
C SER A 97 5.28 6.69 12.22
N ARG A 98 4.62 7.56 11.45
CA ARG A 98 3.18 7.85 11.60
C ARG A 98 2.29 6.69 11.12
N TRP A 99 2.76 5.85 10.19
CA TRP A 99 1.94 4.79 9.56
C TRP A 99 1.86 3.50 10.36
N LEU A 100 2.71 3.38 11.39
CA LEU A 100 2.73 2.25 12.33
C LEU A 100 1.91 2.54 13.61
N ARG A 101 1.14 3.65 13.63
CA ARG A 101 0.28 4.01 14.76
C ARG A 101 -1.07 3.27 14.64
N PRO A 102 -1.55 2.62 15.73
CA PRO A 102 -2.82 1.87 15.73
C PRO A 102 -4.05 2.75 15.42
N THR A 103 -4.00 4.03 15.75
CA THR A 103 -5.09 5.00 15.55
C THR A 103 -4.86 5.76 14.24
N ARG A 104 -5.38 5.21 13.13
CA ARG A 104 -5.22 5.81 11.79
C ARG A 104 -6.48 6.58 11.41
N THR A 105 -6.32 7.87 11.10
CA THR A 105 -7.28 8.70 10.36
C THR A 105 -6.78 8.82 8.91
N ASP A 106 -7.07 7.77 8.14
CA ASP A 106 -7.45 7.74 6.72
C ASP A 106 -6.52 8.28 5.60
N SER A 107 -5.46 9.06 5.84
CA SER A 107 -4.78 9.80 4.75
C SER A 107 -3.26 9.58 4.56
N GLY A 108 -2.64 8.56 5.18
CA GLY A 108 -1.19 8.58 5.40
C GLY A 108 -0.25 7.87 4.40
N THR A 109 -0.65 6.74 3.80
CA THR A 109 0.30 5.85 3.11
C THR A 109 0.15 5.96 1.58
N PRO A 110 1.22 6.20 0.81
CA PRO A 110 1.15 6.22 -0.65
C PRO A 110 0.60 4.90 -1.22
N ALA A 111 -0.26 4.96 -2.23
CA ALA A 111 -0.96 3.78 -2.78
C ALA A 111 -0.01 2.65 -3.24
N ASN A 112 1.21 2.98 -3.69
CA ASN A 112 2.22 2.00 -4.05
C ASN A 112 2.78 1.23 -2.83
N VAL A 113 2.85 1.88 -1.66
CA VAL A 113 3.26 1.23 -0.41
C VAL A 113 2.16 0.29 0.08
N ASP A 114 0.89 0.69 0.03
CA ASP A 114 -0.22 -0.21 0.39
C ASP A 114 -0.25 -1.46 -0.49
N ARG A 115 0.02 -1.31 -1.80
CA ARG A 115 0.16 -2.45 -2.73
C ARG A 115 1.31 -3.37 -2.35
N LEU A 116 2.48 -2.80 -2.08
CA LEU A 116 3.64 -3.57 -1.65
C LEU A 116 3.36 -4.33 -0.35
N VAL A 117 2.75 -3.68 0.63
CA VAL A 117 2.39 -4.28 1.92
C VAL A 117 1.43 -5.46 1.73
N TYR A 118 0.44 -5.34 0.85
CA TYR A 118 -0.46 -6.46 0.53
C TYR A 118 0.27 -7.67 -0.07
N PHE A 119 1.13 -7.45 -1.05
CA PHE A 119 1.89 -8.56 -1.66
C PHE A 119 2.82 -9.22 -0.65
N LEU A 120 3.49 -8.43 0.20
CA LEU A 120 4.34 -8.96 1.26
C LEU A 120 3.54 -9.74 2.29
N HIS A 121 2.44 -9.18 2.79
CA HIS A 121 1.58 -9.85 3.76
C HIS A 121 1.06 -11.19 3.21
N THR A 122 0.62 -11.20 1.95
CA THR A 122 0.18 -12.42 1.27
C THR A 122 1.31 -13.45 1.14
N ALA A 123 2.51 -13.01 0.72
CA ALA A 123 3.67 -13.88 0.57
C ALA A 123 4.16 -14.44 1.92
N LEU A 124 4.10 -13.66 2.99
CA LEU A 124 4.42 -14.10 4.36
C LEU A 124 3.40 -15.12 4.87
N GLY A 125 2.11 -14.92 4.58
CA GLY A 125 1.08 -15.91 4.91
C GLY A 125 1.31 -17.26 4.22
N ALA A 126 1.83 -17.24 2.99
CA ALA A 126 2.06 -18.46 2.20
C ALA A 126 3.43 -19.14 2.48
N ARG A 127 4.51 -18.36 2.67
CA ARG A 127 5.90 -18.86 2.74
C ARG A 127 6.60 -18.55 4.06
N GLY A 128 5.96 -17.85 4.99
CA GLY A 128 6.54 -17.48 6.28
C GLY A 128 7.79 -16.60 6.15
N ALA A 129 8.76 -16.83 7.03
CA ALA A 129 9.99 -16.05 7.12
C ALA A 129 10.81 -16.01 5.82
N GLU A 130 10.75 -17.05 4.99
CA GLU A 130 11.47 -17.11 3.71
C GLU A 130 11.06 -15.99 2.75
N ALA A 131 9.77 -15.61 2.72
CA ALA A 131 9.33 -14.48 1.92
C ALA A 131 9.92 -13.15 2.41
N TRP A 132 10.07 -12.98 3.72
CA TRP A 132 10.72 -11.79 4.27
C TRP A 132 12.20 -11.75 3.92
N ILE A 133 12.91 -12.87 4.09
CA ILE A 133 14.35 -12.98 3.81
C ILE A 133 14.62 -12.64 2.34
N GLU A 134 13.84 -13.21 1.42
CA GLU A 134 13.94 -12.92 -0.01
C GLU A 134 13.65 -11.44 -0.30
N TYR A 135 12.57 -10.89 0.24
CA TYR A 135 12.22 -9.48 0.06
C TYR A 135 13.31 -8.54 0.59
N ARG A 136 13.80 -8.80 1.80
CA ARG A 136 14.84 -7.98 2.43
C ARG A 136 16.12 -7.98 1.61
N ARG A 137 16.47 -9.10 0.98
CA ARG A 137 17.58 -9.18 0.00
C ARG A 137 17.35 -8.24 -1.18
N LEU A 138 16.13 -8.18 -1.73
CA LEU A 138 15.78 -7.24 -2.81
C LEU A 138 15.83 -5.79 -2.35
N ALA A 139 15.35 -5.48 -1.15
CA ALA A 139 15.43 -4.14 -0.58
C ALA A 139 16.88 -3.68 -0.38
N LEU A 140 17.75 -4.56 0.10
CA LEU A 140 19.19 -4.30 0.21
C LEU A 140 19.85 -4.08 -1.16
N LEU A 141 19.48 -4.87 -2.17
CA LEU A 141 19.96 -4.68 -3.54
C LEU A 141 19.60 -3.30 -4.07
N GLU A 142 18.33 -2.90 -3.93
CA GLU A 142 17.85 -1.58 -4.37
C GLU A 142 18.53 -0.44 -3.62
N ALA A 143 18.72 -0.57 -2.30
CA ALA A 143 19.44 0.41 -1.50
C ALA A 143 20.91 0.54 -1.96
N ASN A 144 21.57 -0.59 -2.23
CA ASN A 144 22.95 -0.62 -2.69
C ASN A 144 23.11 0.06 -4.06
N LEU A 145 22.17 -0.15 -4.98
CA LEU A 145 22.14 0.55 -6.28
C LEU A 145 22.02 2.08 -6.13
N ARG A 146 21.50 2.55 -5.00
CA ARG A 146 21.36 3.97 -4.64
C ARG A 146 22.49 4.48 -3.73
N GLY A 147 23.49 3.65 -3.45
CA GLY A 147 24.66 4.01 -2.64
C GLY A 147 24.52 3.78 -1.13
N GLU A 148 23.49 3.06 -0.68
CA GLU A 148 23.33 2.63 0.72
C GLU A 148 23.46 1.09 0.82
N PRO A 149 24.64 0.55 1.13
CA PRO A 149 24.87 -0.89 1.14
C PRO A 149 24.26 -1.59 2.35
N ASN A 150 23.89 -0.87 3.42
CA ASN A 150 23.40 -1.51 4.66
C ASN A 150 22.25 -0.76 5.33
N LEU A 151 21.03 -1.29 5.13
CA LEU A 151 19.81 -0.76 5.73
C LEU A 151 19.72 -0.90 7.26
N ASP A 152 20.51 -1.76 7.89
CA ASP A 152 20.47 -1.93 9.35
C ASP A 152 21.10 -0.74 10.07
N THR A 153 22.09 -0.13 9.42
CA THR A 153 22.86 1.03 9.89
C THR A 153 22.46 2.34 9.22
N ALA A 154 21.69 2.29 8.13
CA ALA A 154 21.27 3.46 7.37
C ALA A 154 20.53 4.48 8.25
N GLN A 155 20.78 5.76 7.99
CA GLN A 155 20.07 6.86 8.67
C GLN A 155 18.73 7.18 7.99
N GLY A 156 18.60 6.91 6.69
CA GLY A 156 17.41 7.14 5.89
C GLY A 156 17.47 6.39 4.56
N TRP A 157 16.40 6.45 3.77
CA TRP A 157 16.41 5.85 2.43
C TRP A 157 17.21 6.74 1.46
N PRO A 158 18.14 6.18 0.66
CA PRO A 158 18.95 6.98 -0.25
C PRO A 158 18.09 7.64 -1.34
N GLN A 159 18.23 8.95 -1.48
CA GLN A 159 17.63 9.71 -2.58
C GLN A 159 18.40 9.42 -3.88
N THR A 160 17.70 9.40 -5.01
CA THR A 160 18.37 9.45 -6.32
C THR A 160 19.21 10.72 -6.40
N LYS A 161 20.49 10.57 -6.77
CA LYS A 161 21.34 11.71 -7.16
C LYS A 161 20.79 12.39 -8.41
#